data_AF-A0A4Y7RT31-F1
#
_entry.id   AF-A0A4Y7RT31-F1
#
_cell.length_a   1.000
_cell.length_b   1.000
_cell.length_c   1.000
_cell.angle_alpha   90.00
_cell.angle_beta   90.00
_cell.angle_gamma   90.00
#
_symmetry.space_group_name_H-M   'P 1'
#
loop_
_entity.id
_entity.type
_entity.pdbx_description
1 polymer ?
#
loop_
_entity_poly.entity_id
_entity_poly.type
_entity_poly.pdbx_seq_one_letter_code
_entity_poly.pdbx_strand_id
1 'polypeptide(L)'
;MFKIDVVDNIKLSLDLTIDSFEQIHRDNDNVKSYKLAIINLHSAFELTFKFMILNRNEFMLFSYGSNGFNNVLNKYKRAKECNYNSLLNYLEDNPSEVHPNTVSFGVAYQILAYMYNITEFDERFIFELTALEILRNKLTHFEATVYRIDFILMTSLFRKYVELLNKEIQEYNNSWRFGNNKYETYKYDFNKLFSYGEICMKLVKDDILNKPKYKLILGVVLDESCCEMIEVEPNEYGKLAEICYKKRKAEFNNLYTGKKEKEIKVIIMQDIYLLLEANILYLGYMYDSRDVPVMGRTTLTPFAIHAINEKWSSSSDICRELVIKSEGDIYATFNYIQNIETNYCGEDWRADAD
;
A
#
# COMPACT_ATOMS: atom_id res chain seq x y z
N MET A 1 -23.16 15.97 -25.98
CA MET A 1 -22.30 14.80 -25.71
C MET A 1 -21.12 15.31 -24.92
N PHE A 2 -20.81 14.72 -23.76
CA PHE A 2 -19.63 15.08 -22.97
C PHE A 2 -18.50 14.11 -23.33
N LYS A 3 -17.32 14.63 -23.67
CA LYS A 3 -16.09 13.84 -23.84
C LYS A 3 -15.25 14.09 -22.58
N ILE A 4 -14.83 13.02 -21.92
CA ILE A 4 -13.90 13.07 -20.78
C ILE A 4 -12.64 12.36 -21.26
N ASP A 5 -11.51 13.05 -21.22
CA ASP A 5 -10.22 12.42 -21.56
C ASP A 5 -9.71 11.51 -20.43
N VAL A 6 -8.64 10.76 -20.69
CA VAL A 6 -8.13 9.77 -19.74
C VAL A 6 -7.63 10.41 -18.43
N VAL A 7 -6.98 11.57 -18.50
CA VAL A 7 -6.40 12.24 -17.32
C VAL A 7 -7.50 12.90 -16.50
N ASP A 8 -8.49 13.53 -17.15
CA ASP A 8 -9.66 14.08 -16.47
C ASP A 8 -10.48 12.98 -15.80
N ASN A 9 -10.65 11.82 -16.45
CA ASN A 9 -11.37 10.67 -15.86
C ASN A 9 -10.63 10.08 -14.64
N ILE A 10 -9.29 10.04 -14.72
CA ILE A 10 -8.41 9.71 -13.60
C ILE A 10 -8.67 10.67 -12.42
N LYS A 11 -8.57 11.98 -12.65
CA LYS A 11 -8.74 13.00 -11.61
C LYS A 11 -10.14 12.96 -10.99
N LEU A 12 -11.16 12.77 -11.81
CA LEU A 12 -12.54 12.67 -11.35
C LEU A 12 -12.75 11.45 -10.44
N SER A 13 -12.07 10.32 -10.72
CA SER A 13 -12.07 9.14 -9.84
C SER A 13 -11.39 9.43 -8.49
N LEU A 14 -10.36 10.27 -8.45
CA LEU A 14 -9.72 10.69 -7.20
C LEU A 14 -10.60 11.60 -6.38
N ASP A 15 -11.23 12.58 -7.01
CA ASP A 15 -12.12 13.52 -6.34
C ASP A 15 -13.26 12.76 -5.66
N LEU A 16 -13.85 11.77 -6.35
CA LEU A 16 -14.87 10.90 -5.77
C LEU A 16 -14.34 10.01 -4.63
N THR A 17 -13.05 9.66 -4.65
CA THR A 17 -12.40 8.93 -3.56
C THR A 17 -12.24 9.83 -2.34
N ILE A 18 -11.80 11.08 -2.53
CA ILE A 18 -11.67 12.08 -1.47
C ILE A 18 -13.03 12.34 -0.83
N ASP A 19 -14.07 12.62 -1.63
CA ASP A 19 -15.42 12.84 -1.13
C ASP A 19 -15.87 11.68 -0.23
N SER A 20 -15.56 10.46 -0.63
CA SER A 20 -15.87 9.26 0.15
C SER A 20 -15.07 9.19 1.45
N PHE A 21 -13.79 9.55 1.44
CA PHE A 21 -12.97 9.65 2.66
C PHE A 21 -13.51 10.72 3.62
N GLU A 22 -13.95 11.88 3.11
CA GLU A 22 -14.55 12.92 3.97
C GLU A 22 -15.81 12.41 4.66
N GLN A 23 -16.65 11.65 3.95
CA GLN A 23 -17.88 11.10 4.51
C GLN A 23 -17.58 10.04 5.57
N ILE A 24 -16.58 9.18 5.34
CA ILE A 24 -16.13 8.18 6.33
C ILE A 24 -15.57 8.87 7.58
N HIS A 25 -14.87 9.99 7.42
CA HIS A 25 -14.39 10.77 8.54
C HIS A 25 -15.52 11.36 9.38
N ARG A 26 -16.63 11.78 8.76
CA ARG A 26 -17.83 12.30 9.46
C ARG A 26 -18.67 11.19 10.09
N ASP A 27 -18.75 10.05 9.43
CA ASP A 27 -19.54 8.87 9.82
C ASP A 27 -18.75 7.59 9.53
N ASN A 28 -18.08 7.08 10.56
CA ASN A 28 -17.12 5.98 10.47
C ASN A 28 -17.76 4.62 10.16
N ASP A 29 -19.09 4.52 10.22
CA ASP A 29 -19.86 3.30 9.93
C ASP A 29 -20.62 3.43 8.59
N ASN A 30 -20.34 4.47 7.80
CA ASN A 30 -20.96 4.72 6.50
C ASN A 30 -20.49 3.74 5.40
N VAL A 31 -21.08 2.54 5.37
CA VAL A 31 -20.73 1.45 4.43
C VAL A 31 -20.76 1.89 2.96
N LYS A 32 -21.70 2.76 2.59
CA LYS A 32 -21.79 3.31 1.22
C LYS A 32 -20.50 4.04 0.84
N SER A 33 -19.99 4.87 1.74
CA SER A 33 -18.79 5.66 1.50
C SER A 33 -17.54 4.78 1.44
N TYR A 34 -17.43 3.74 2.27
CA TYR A 34 -16.35 2.73 2.13
C TYR A 34 -16.38 2.06 0.76
N LYS A 35 -17.56 1.60 0.32
CA LYS A 35 -17.70 0.94 -0.98
C LYS A 35 -17.31 1.87 -2.14
N LEU A 36 -17.73 3.14 -2.09
CA LEU A 36 -17.39 4.13 -3.11
C LEU A 36 -15.89 4.44 -3.12
N ALA A 37 -15.28 4.66 -1.94
CA ALA A 37 -13.83 4.89 -1.84
C ALA A 37 -13.02 3.76 -2.51
N ILE A 38 -13.37 2.50 -2.21
CA ILE A 38 -12.66 1.32 -2.74
C ILE A 38 -12.79 1.23 -4.27
N ILE A 39 -14.02 1.37 -4.78
CA ILE A 39 -14.29 1.26 -6.22
C ILE A 39 -13.59 2.39 -6.99
N ASN A 40 -13.69 3.62 -6.48
CA ASN A 40 -13.14 4.79 -7.14
C ASN A 40 -11.61 4.80 -7.09
N LEU A 41 -11.00 4.44 -5.96
CA LEU A 41 -9.55 4.31 -5.84
C LEU A 41 -9.01 3.22 -6.78
N HIS A 42 -9.65 2.06 -6.83
CA HIS A 42 -9.27 0.99 -7.76
C HIS A 42 -9.38 1.46 -9.22
N SER A 43 -10.48 2.12 -9.60
CA SER A 43 -10.64 2.68 -10.95
C SER A 43 -9.58 3.71 -11.28
N ALA A 44 -9.24 4.60 -10.33
CA ALA A 44 -8.20 5.62 -10.50
C ALA A 44 -6.84 4.97 -10.80
N PHE A 45 -6.43 3.97 -10.00
CA PHE A 45 -5.22 3.19 -10.25
C PHE A 45 -5.27 2.45 -11.59
N GLU A 46 -6.36 1.76 -11.91
CA GLU A 46 -6.49 1.01 -13.17
C GLU A 46 -6.29 1.93 -14.38
N LEU A 47 -6.94 3.10 -14.37
CA LEU A 47 -6.79 4.09 -15.43
C LEU A 47 -5.37 4.67 -15.49
N THR A 48 -4.75 4.91 -14.33
CA THR A 48 -3.37 5.43 -14.29
C THR A 48 -2.38 4.42 -14.81
N PHE A 49 -2.50 3.14 -14.43
CA PHE A 49 -1.61 2.11 -14.96
C PHE A 49 -1.78 1.95 -16.47
N LYS A 50 -3.01 2.01 -16.97
CA LYS A 50 -3.27 2.01 -18.41
C LYS A 50 -2.69 3.24 -19.10
N PHE A 51 -2.77 4.42 -18.49
CA PHE A 51 -2.15 5.63 -19.00
C PHE A 51 -0.62 5.51 -19.05
N MET A 52 -0.01 4.99 -17.99
CA MET A 52 1.43 4.71 -17.94
C MET A 52 1.88 3.71 -19.01
N ILE A 53 1.10 2.64 -19.24
CA ILE A 53 1.37 1.67 -20.31
C ILE A 53 1.24 2.34 -21.68
N LEU A 54 0.17 3.12 -21.89
CA LEU A 54 -0.08 3.84 -23.14
C LEU A 54 1.08 4.79 -23.50
N ASN A 55 1.61 5.52 -22.52
CA ASN A 55 2.72 6.45 -22.71
C ASN A 55 4.03 5.76 -23.14
N ARG A 56 4.17 4.48 -22.83
CA ARG A 56 5.35 3.67 -23.14
C ARG A 56 5.16 2.86 -24.43
N ASN A 57 4.11 2.04 -24.48
CA ASN A 57 3.75 1.22 -25.64
C ASN A 57 2.24 0.89 -25.65
N GLU A 58 1.50 1.54 -26.54
CA GLU A 58 0.06 1.32 -26.75
C GLU A 58 -0.29 -0.16 -27.00
N PHE A 59 0.58 -0.93 -27.66
CA PHE A 59 0.30 -2.34 -27.94
C PHE A 59 0.20 -3.17 -26.65
N MET A 60 0.91 -2.80 -25.58
CA MET A 60 0.86 -3.51 -24.30
C MET A 60 -0.43 -3.24 -23.52
N LEU A 61 -1.24 -2.26 -23.95
CA LEU A 61 -2.50 -1.90 -23.29
C LEU A 61 -3.61 -2.93 -23.52
N PHE A 62 -3.53 -3.71 -24.59
CA PHE A 62 -4.63 -4.58 -25.01
C PHE A 62 -4.50 -6.01 -24.47
N SER A 63 -5.65 -6.63 -24.16
CA SER A 63 -5.74 -8.02 -23.74
C SER A 63 -5.92 -8.94 -24.95
N TYR A 64 -5.13 -10.01 -25.01
CA TYR A 64 -5.00 -10.83 -26.19
C TYR A 64 -5.79 -12.13 -26.21
N GLY A 65 -6.45 -12.53 -25.11
CA GLY A 65 -7.35 -13.69 -25.04
C GLY A 65 -6.90 -14.92 -25.84
N SER A 66 -7.83 -15.76 -26.29
CA SER A 66 -7.54 -16.90 -27.17
C SER A 66 -7.45 -16.52 -28.66
N ASN A 67 -8.16 -15.46 -29.09
CA ASN A 67 -8.17 -14.97 -30.48
C ASN A 67 -7.85 -13.46 -30.61
N GLY A 68 -7.50 -12.79 -29.51
CA GLY A 68 -7.40 -11.32 -29.44
C GLY A 68 -6.16 -10.73 -30.11
N PHE A 69 -5.03 -11.46 -30.18
CA PHE A 69 -3.80 -10.98 -30.83
C PHE A 69 -4.01 -10.60 -32.30
N ASN A 70 -4.54 -11.52 -33.10
CA ASN A 70 -4.80 -11.26 -34.51
C ASN A 70 -5.87 -10.18 -34.70
N ASN A 71 -6.86 -10.10 -33.81
CA ASN A 71 -7.90 -9.06 -33.87
C ASN A 71 -7.32 -7.66 -33.63
N VAL A 72 -6.50 -7.48 -32.58
CA VAL A 72 -5.82 -6.22 -32.28
C VAL A 72 -4.86 -5.85 -33.42
N LEU A 73 -4.06 -6.81 -33.90
CA LEU A 73 -3.13 -6.58 -35.00
C LEU A 73 -3.85 -6.15 -36.29
N ASN A 74 -4.97 -6.77 -36.63
CA ASN A 74 -5.77 -6.39 -37.79
C ASN A 74 -6.39 -5.00 -37.65
N LYS A 75 -6.73 -4.58 -36.42
CA LYS A 75 -7.17 -3.20 -36.15
C LYS A 75 -6.04 -2.19 -36.32
N TYR A 76 -4.83 -2.51 -35.85
CA TYR A 76 -3.64 -1.69 -36.11
C TYR A 76 -3.33 -1.55 -37.60
N LYS A 77 -3.45 -2.64 -38.37
CA LYS A 77 -3.29 -2.59 -39.83
C LYS A 77 -4.31 -1.65 -40.48
N ARG A 78 -5.58 -1.76 -40.11
CA ARG A 78 -6.64 -0.85 -40.59
C ARG A 78 -6.39 0.61 -40.20
N ALA A 79 -6.03 0.87 -38.95
CA ALA A 79 -5.67 2.21 -38.49
C ALA A 79 -4.53 2.81 -39.34
N LYS A 80 -3.49 2.01 -39.63
CA LYS A 80 -2.38 2.41 -40.49
C LYS A 80 -2.80 2.65 -41.94
N GLU A 81 -3.66 1.81 -42.51
CA GLU A 81 -4.24 2.00 -43.85
C GLU A 81 -5.05 3.31 -43.94
N CYS A 82 -5.66 3.72 -42.83
CA CYS A 82 -6.35 5.01 -42.68
C CYS A 82 -5.43 6.17 -42.26
N ASN A 83 -4.09 6.01 -42.28
CA ASN A 83 -3.08 7.00 -41.89
C ASN A 83 -3.09 7.44 -40.40
N TYR A 84 -3.56 6.58 -39.50
CA TYR A 84 -3.43 6.80 -38.06
C TYR A 84 -2.15 6.18 -37.51
N ASN A 85 -1.48 6.90 -36.61
CA ASN A 85 -0.27 6.43 -35.91
C ASN A 85 -0.58 5.73 -34.57
N SER A 86 -1.83 5.80 -34.10
CA SER A 86 -2.31 5.19 -32.86
C SER A 86 -3.64 4.51 -33.14
N LEU A 87 -3.83 3.32 -32.55
CA LEU A 87 -5.10 2.61 -32.63
C LEU A 87 -6.18 3.35 -31.84
N LEU A 88 -5.85 3.94 -30.68
CA LEU A 88 -6.80 4.73 -29.91
C LEU A 88 -7.31 5.93 -30.68
N ASN A 89 -6.44 6.70 -31.34
CA ASN A 89 -6.87 7.84 -32.18
C ASN A 89 -7.81 7.38 -33.31
N TYR A 90 -7.50 6.24 -33.94
CA TYR A 90 -8.38 5.66 -34.95
C TYR A 90 -9.76 5.29 -34.37
N LEU A 91 -9.81 4.67 -33.18
CA LEU A 91 -11.07 4.29 -32.53
C LEU A 91 -11.88 5.50 -32.05
N GLU A 92 -11.22 6.57 -31.60
CA GLU A 92 -11.88 7.83 -31.21
C GLU A 92 -12.62 8.48 -32.38
N ASP A 93 -12.00 8.50 -33.56
CA ASP A 93 -12.59 9.07 -34.77
C ASP A 93 -13.58 8.11 -35.47
N ASN A 94 -13.63 6.84 -35.04
CA ASN A 94 -14.50 5.80 -35.60
C ASN A 94 -15.31 5.07 -34.50
N PRO A 95 -16.27 5.76 -33.84
CA PRO A 95 -16.96 5.24 -32.65
C PRO A 95 -17.84 4.00 -32.91
N SER A 96 -18.10 3.65 -34.17
CA SER A 96 -18.79 2.40 -34.55
C SER A 96 -17.88 1.17 -34.47
N GLU A 97 -16.56 1.34 -34.38
CA GLU A 97 -15.63 0.21 -34.23
C GLU A 97 -15.67 -0.35 -32.81
N VAL A 98 -15.72 -1.68 -32.70
CA VAL A 98 -15.66 -2.36 -31.40
C VAL A 98 -14.28 -2.15 -30.78
N HIS A 99 -14.18 -1.50 -29.62
CA HIS A 99 -12.91 -1.32 -28.92
C HIS A 99 -12.34 -2.68 -28.49
N PRO A 100 -11.03 -2.94 -28.69
CA PRO A 100 -10.41 -4.11 -28.09
C PRO A 100 -10.45 -4.02 -26.57
N ASN A 101 -10.57 -5.17 -25.90
CA ASN A 101 -10.45 -5.21 -24.46
C ASN A 101 -9.05 -4.76 -24.04
N THR A 102 -8.97 -3.93 -23.01
CA THR A 102 -7.69 -3.57 -22.37
C THR A 102 -7.28 -4.63 -21.35
N VAL A 103 -6.01 -4.61 -20.95
CA VAL A 103 -5.52 -5.38 -19.80
C VAL A 103 -6.33 -5.07 -18.54
N SER A 104 -6.47 -6.06 -17.65
CA SER A 104 -7.10 -5.88 -16.34
C SER A 104 -6.16 -5.14 -15.38
N PHE A 105 -6.69 -4.67 -14.24
CA PHE A 105 -5.91 -4.08 -13.16
C PHE A 105 -4.69 -4.93 -12.76
N GLY A 106 -4.91 -6.21 -12.44
CA GLY A 106 -3.86 -7.18 -12.12
C GLY A 106 -2.74 -7.26 -13.15
N VAL A 107 -3.12 -7.36 -14.43
CA VAL A 107 -2.16 -7.46 -15.53
C VAL A 107 -1.44 -6.13 -15.74
N ALA A 108 -2.13 -5.00 -15.58
CA ALA A 108 -1.55 -3.68 -15.79
C ALA A 108 -0.38 -3.42 -14.84
N TYR A 109 -0.55 -3.60 -13.52
CA TYR A 109 0.55 -3.37 -12.59
C TYR A 109 1.68 -4.41 -12.75
N GLN A 110 1.38 -5.64 -13.18
CA GLN A 110 2.42 -6.65 -13.47
C GLN A 110 3.28 -6.25 -14.67
N ILE A 111 2.69 -5.69 -15.73
CA ILE A 111 3.44 -5.14 -16.87
C ILE A 111 4.35 -4.02 -16.38
N LEU A 112 3.83 -3.08 -15.59
CA LEU A 112 4.62 -1.96 -15.05
C LEU A 112 5.77 -2.44 -14.15
N ALA A 113 5.48 -3.37 -13.23
CA ALA A 113 6.45 -3.89 -12.27
C ALA A 113 7.52 -4.76 -12.91
N TYR A 114 7.14 -5.72 -13.76
CA TYR A 114 8.06 -6.78 -14.20
C TYR A 114 8.54 -6.64 -15.65
N MET A 115 7.79 -5.95 -16.51
CA MET A 115 8.21 -5.73 -17.91
C MET A 115 8.89 -4.38 -18.07
N TYR A 116 8.37 -3.34 -17.42
CA TYR A 116 8.98 -2.01 -17.44
C TYR A 116 9.90 -1.73 -16.25
N ASN A 117 9.94 -2.61 -15.24
CA ASN A 117 10.82 -2.48 -14.07
C ASN A 117 10.70 -1.10 -13.39
N ILE A 118 9.46 -0.60 -13.25
CA ILE A 118 9.22 0.67 -12.56
C ILE A 118 9.51 0.49 -11.08
N THR A 119 10.49 1.23 -10.58
CA THR A 119 11.07 1.09 -9.23
C THR A 119 10.07 1.28 -8.09
N GLU A 120 9.01 2.06 -8.32
CA GLU A 120 7.96 2.34 -7.36
C GLU A 120 7.07 1.11 -7.08
N PHE A 121 7.10 0.08 -7.94
CA PHE A 121 6.38 -1.17 -7.76
C PHE A 121 7.17 -2.17 -6.93
N ASP A 122 7.44 -1.80 -5.68
CA ASP A 122 8.02 -2.70 -4.69
C ASP A 122 7.02 -3.78 -4.20
N GLU A 123 7.51 -4.77 -3.46
CA GLU A 123 6.68 -5.89 -2.96
C GLU A 123 5.53 -5.42 -2.06
N ARG A 124 5.74 -4.36 -1.27
CA ARG A 124 4.73 -3.80 -0.37
C ARG A 124 3.62 -3.15 -1.17
N PHE A 125 3.96 -2.33 -2.15
CA PHE A 125 2.98 -1.67 -3.01
C PHE A 125 2.21 -2.70 -3.86
N ILE A 126 2.88 -3.71 -4.42
CA ILE A 126 2.21 -4.81 -5.12
C ILE A 126 1.22 -5.56 -4.20
N PHE A 127 1.60 -5.78 -2.94
CA PHE A 127 0.71 -6.37 -1.95
C PHE A 127 -0.53 -5.49 -1.70
N GLU A 128 -0.34 -4.19 -1.49
CA GLU A 128 -1.43 -3.23 -1.27
C GLU A 128 -2.40 -3.19 -2.48
N LEU A 129 -1.86 -3.18 -3.70
CA LEU A 129 -2.66 -3.25 -4.94
C LEU A 129 -3.44 -4.56 -5.04
N THR A 130 -2.82 -5.69 -4.69
CA THR A 130 -3.48 -7.00 -4.68
C THR A 130 -4.62 -7.02 -3.65
N ALA A 131 -4.40 -6.45 -2.46
CA ALA A 131 -5.42 -6.34 -1.43
C ALA A 131 -6.60 -5.45 -1.89
N LEU A 132 -6.30 -4.33 -2.55
CA LEU A 132 -7.33 -3.45 -3.15
C LEU A 132 -8.14 -4.19 -4.22
N GLU A 133 -7.51 -4.95 -5.11
CA GLU A 133 -8.18 -5.75 -6.14
C GLU A 133 -9.11 -6.81 -5.53
N ILE A 134 -8.63 -7.55 -4.53
CA ILE A 134 -9.43 -8.56 -3.82
C ILE A 134 -10.65 -7.90 -3.16
N LEU A 135 -10.45 -6.78 -2.47
CA LEU A 135 -11.51 -6.08 -1.75
C LEU A 135 -12.57 -5.52 -2.71
N ARG A 136 -12.13 -4.86 -3.79
CA ARG A 136 -13.01 -4.34 -4.84
C ARG A 136 -13.79 -5.47 -5.51
N ASN A 137 -13.15 -6.59 -5.84
CA ASN A 137 -13.82 -7.73 -6.48
C ASN A 137 -14.86 -8.36 -5.56
N LYS A 138 -14.57 -8.54 -4.26
CA LYS A 138 -15.55 -9.00 -3.27
C LYS A 138 -16.76 -8.06 -3.22
N LEU A 139 -16.54 -6.75 -3.12
CA LEU A 139 -17.62 -5.74 -3.04
C LEU A 139 -18.49 -5.62 -4.30
N THR A 140 -17.94 -6.02 -5.45
CA THR A 140 -18.62 -5.92 -6.75
C THR A 140 -19.43 -7.17 -7.06
N HIS A 141 -18.95 -8.36 -6.66
CA HIS A 141 -19.53 -9.63 -7.10
C HIS A 141 -20.19 -10.45 -6.00
N PHE A 142 -19.90 -10.19 -4.72
CA PHE A 142 -20.41 -11.02 -3.62
C PHE A 142 -20.56 -10.24 -2.31
N GLU A 143 -20.85 -10.96 -1.22
CA GLU A 143 -20.77 -10.44 0.13
C GLU A 143 -19.30 -10.13 0.49
N ALA A 144 -19.07 -8.96 1.10
CA ALA A 144 -17.76 -8.52 1.51
C ALA A 144 -17.82 -7.93 2.91
N THR A 145 -16.86 -8.32 3.75
CA THR A 145 -16.57 -7.62 5.01
C THR A 145 -15.47 -6.61 4.73
N VAL A 146 -15.75 -5.32 4.96
CA VAL A 146 -14.75 -4.26 4.92
C VAL A 146 -14.32 -3.99 6.35
N TYR A 147 -13.04 -4.15 6.62
CA TYR A 147 -12.46 -3.86 7.92
C TYR A 147 -11.93 -2.42 7.95
N ARG A 148 -11.91 -1.80 9.12
CA ARG A 148 -11.35 -0.44 9.27
C ARG A 148 -9.87 -0.37 8.89
N ILE A 149 -9.11 -1.48 8.98
CA ILE A 149 -7.71 -1.56 8.50
C ILE A 149 -7.60 -1.40 6.99
N ASP A 150 -8.64 -1.80 6.23
CA ASP A 150 -8.68 -1.61 4.78
C ASP A 150 -8.72 -0.12 4.43
N PHE A 151 -9.25 0.72 5.31
CA PHE A 151 -9.23 2.18 5.13
C PHE A 151 -7.84 2.78 5.30
N ILE A 152 -7.06 2.30 6.26
CA ILE A 152 -5.66 2.73 6.42
C ILE A 152 -4.89 2.40 5.15
N LEU A 153 -5.03 1.17 4.65
CA LEU A 153 -4.45 0.73 3.38
C LEU A 153 -4.86 1.66 2.23
N MET A 154 -6.15 2.01 2.12
CA MET A 154 -6.64 2.92 1.08
C MET A 154 -6.05 4.32 1.18
N THR A 155 -5.93 4.90 2.37
CA THR A 155 -5.34 6.24 2.55
C THR A 155 -3.85 6.25 2.18
N SER A 156 -3.12 5.18 2.50
CA SER A 156 -1.72 5.00 2.12
C SER A 156 -1.56 4.86 0.60
N LEU A 157 -2.37 4.00 -0.01
CA LEU A 157 -2.44 3.82 -1.46
C LEU A 157 -2.78 5.12 -2.18
N PHE A 158 -3.73 5.91 -1.68
CA PHE A 158 -4.10 7.20 -2.28
C PHE A 158 -2.90 8.15 -2.37
N ARG A 159 -2.04 8.18 -1.34
CA ARG A 159 -0.83 9.00 -1.38
C ARG A 159 0.13 8.56 -2.47
N LYS A 160 0.49 7.27 -2.49
CA LYS A 160 1.39 6.70 -3.51
C LYS A 160 0.85 6.91 -4.91
N TYR A 161 -0.47 6.82 -5.07
CA TYR A 161 -1.14 7.09 -6.32
C TYR A 161 -0.89 8.52 -6.82
N VAL A 162 -1.13 9.54 -5.99
CA VAL A 162 -1.00 10.95 -6.41
C VAL A 162 0.43 11.25 -6.82
N GLU A 163 1.40 10.71 -6.08
CA GLU A 163 2.83 10.81 -6.42
C GLU A 163 3.12 10.18 -7.79
N LEU A 164 2.62 8.96 -8.03
CA LEU A 164 2.81 8.22 -9.29
C LEU A 164 2.16 8.94 -10.49
N LEU A 165 0.92 9.39 -10.34
CA LEU A 165 0.19 10.12 -11.39
C LEU A 165 0.90 11.42 -11.76
N ASN A 166 1.31 12.19 -10.76
CA ASN A 166 1.98 13.46 -11.00
C ASN A 166 3.33 13.30 -11.69
N LYS A 167 4.09 12.27 -11.32
CA LYS A 167 5.32 11.90 -12.01
C LYS A 167 5.04 11.57 -13.48
N GLU A 168 4.04 10.73 -13.75
CA GLU A 168 3.69 10.35 -15.12
C GLU A 168 3.19 11.53 -15.96
N ILE A 169 2.39 12.44 -15.38
CA ILE A 169 1.96 13.68 -16.05
C ILE A 169 3.17 14.56 -16.41
N GLN A 170 4.14 14.69 -15.50
CA GLN A 170 5.36 15.47 -15.77
C GLN A 170 6.18 14.84 -16.90
N GLU A 171 6.37 13.52 -16.88
CA GLU A 171 7.06 12.81 -17.96
C GLU A 171 6.33 12.97 -19.30
N TYR A 172 5.01 12.83 -19.32
CA TYR A 172 4.17 13.03 -20.50
C TYR A 172 4.34 14.44 -21.10
N ASN A 173 4.20 15.47 -20.27
CA ASN A 173 4.30 16.87 -20.67
C ASN A 173 5.68 17.26 -21.20
N ASN A 174 6.72 16.56 -20.74
CA ASN A 174 8.10 16.75 -21.20
C ASN A 174 8.42 15.91 -22.46
N SER A 175 7.55 14.97 -22.82
CA SER A 175 7.74 14.11 -23.98
C SER A 175 7.30 14.81 -25.26
N TRP A 176 8.10 14.69 -26.32
CA TRP A 176 7.74 15.14 -27.67
C TRP A 176 6.74 14.20 -28.36
N ARG A 177 6.37 13.08 -27.71
CA ARG A 177 5.64 11.95 -28.33
C ARG A 177 4.15 12.20 -28.52
N PHE A 178 3.54 13.09 -27.75
CA PHE A 178 2.06 13.19 -27.69
C PHE A 178 1.49 14.58 -28.03
N GLY A 179 2.22 15.40 -28.79
CA GLY A 179 1.74 16.71 -29.27
C GLY A 179 1.75 17.81 -28.20
N ASN A 180 0.99 18.88 -28.41
CA ASN A 180 1.01 20.09 -27.56
C ASN A 180 0.08 20.02 -26.33
N ASN A 181 -0.60 18.90 -26.10
CA ASN A 181 -1.50 18.76 -24.96
C ASN A 181 -0.68 18.67 -23.67
N LYS A 182 -0.92 19.59 -22.74
CA LYS A 182 -0.28 19.59 -21.43
C LYS A 182 -1.34 19.39 -20.36
N TYR A 183 -1.09 18.46 -19.46
CA TYR A 183 -1.95 18.23 -18.30
C TYR A 183 -1.38 18.92 -17.08
N GLU A 184 -2.25 19.55 -16.28
CA GLU A 184 -1.84 20.00 -14.96
C GLU A 184 -1.69 18.81 -14.01
N THR A 185 -0.70 18.88 -13.12
CA THR A 185 -0.56 17.91 -12.02
C THR A 185 -1.77 17.98 -11.10
N TYR A 186 -2.12 16.84 -10.53
CA TYR A 186 -3.17 16.74 -9.52
C TYR A 186 -2.67 17.30 -8.19
N LYS A 187 -3.45 18.21 -7.59
CA LYS A 187 -3.13 18.85 -6.32
C LYS A 187 -4.11 18.39 -5.25
N TYR A 188 -3.59 17.96 -4.12
CA TYR A 188 -4.40 17.57 -2.97
C TYR A 188 -3.72 17.93 -1.66
N ASP A 189 -4.53 18.24 -0.65
CA ASP A 189 -4.06 18.51 0.70
C ASP A 189 -3.84 17.20 1.48
N PHE A 190 -2.59 16.78 1.57
CA PHE A 190 -2.20 15.57 2.30
C PHE A 190 -2.44 15.68 3.81
N ASN A 191 -2.47 16.87 4.39
CA ASN A 191 -2.79 17.02 5.82
C ASN A 191 -4.24 16.62 6.08
N LYS A 192 -5.13 16.95 5.14
CA LYS A 192 -6.54 16.56 5.20
C LYS A 192 -6.69 15.03 5.09
N LEU A 193 -5.95 14.38 4.18
CA LEU A 193 -5.90 12.91 4.10
C LEU A 193 -5.44 12.27 5.41
N PHE A 194 -4.38 12.81 5.99
CA PHE A 194 -3.79 12.30 7.23
C PHE A 194 -4.81 12.33 8.37
N SER A 195 -5.55 13.43 8.51
CA SER A 195 -6.62 13.57 9.50
C SER A 195 -7.73 12.51 9.36
N TYR A 196 -8.00 12.05 8.13
CA TYR A 196 -8.95 10.97 7.88
C TYR A 196 -8.41 9.62 8.34
N GLY A 197 -7.15 9.34 8.03
CA GLY A 197 -6.44 8.16 8.47
C GLY A 197 -6.37 8.04 10.00
N GLU A 198 -6.12 9.13 10.72
CA GLU A 198 -5.93 9.10 12.18
C GLU A 198 -7.13 8.56 12.98
N ILE A 199 -8.36 8.94 12.61
CA ILE A 199 -9.57 8.46 13.31
C ILE A 199 -9.72 6.95 13.15
N CYS A 200 -9.61 6.46 11.92
CA CYS A 200 -9.68 5.03 11.65
C CYS A 200 -8.50 4.30 12.29
N MET A 201 -7.30 4.90 12.28
CA MET A 201 -6.13 4.32 12.91
C MET A 201 -6.31 4.14 14.42
N LYS A 202 -6.91 5.11 15.12
CA LYS A 202 -7.24 4.98 16.55
C LYS A 202 -8.16 3.78 16.82
N LEU A 203 -9.19 3.59 16.00
CA LEU A 203 -10.13 2.47 16.14
C LEU A 203 -9.49 1.11 15.78
N VAL A 204 -8.66 1.10 14.74
CA VAL A 204 -8.00 -0.11 14.22
C VAL A 204 -6.90 -0.60 15.16
N LYS A 205 -6.16 0.32 15.78
CA LYS A 205 -5.11 0.00 16.75
C LYS A 205 -5.67 -0.88 17.88
N ASP A 206 -6.86 -0.56 18.36
CA ASP A 206 -7.51 -1.35 19.40
C ASP A 206 -7.94 -2.74 18.92
N ASP A 207 -8.50 -2.84 17.72
CA ASP A 207 -8.95 -4.10 17.14
C ASP A 207 -7.80 -5.03 16.76
N ILE A 208 -6.70 -4.49 16.22
CA ILE A 208 -5.51 -5.24 15.81
C ILE A 208 -4.84 -5.90 17.01
N LEU A 209 -4.65 -5.15 18.10
CA LEU A 209 -4.02 -5.66 19.32
C LEU A 209 -4.83 -6.79 19.97
N ASN A 210 -6.09 -6.97 19.62
CA ASN A 210 -6.92 -8.05 20.14
C ASN A 210 -6.85 -9.35 19.32
N LYS A 211 -6.32 -9.33 18.10
CA LYS A 211 -6.29 -10.53 17.25
C LYS A 211 -5.08 -11.43 17.56
N PRO A 212 -5.27 -12.75 17.79
CA PRO A 212 -4.18 -13.67 18.16
C PRO A 212 -2.97 -13.62 17.23
N LYS A 213 -3.22 -13.55 15.91
CA LYS A 213 -2.16 -13.52 14.90
C LYS A 213 -1.19 -12.33 15.04
N TYR A 214 -1.72 -11.16 15.39
CA TYR A 214 -0.91 -9.96 15.56
C TYR A 214 -0.18 -10.02 16.90
N LYS A 215 -0.78 -10.58 17.95
CA LYS A 215 -0.08 -10.83 19.22
C LYS A 215 1.18 -11.68 19.02
N LEU A 216 1.10 -12.74 18.24
CA LEU A 216 2.26 -13.59 17.93
C LEU A 216 3.38 -12.82 17.22
N ILE A 217 3.03 -11.99 16.22
CA ILE A 217 4.01 -11.17 15.48
C ILE A 217 4.65 -10.12 16.39
N LEU A 218 3.83 -9.35 17.10
CA LEU A 218 4.28 -8.28 17.98
C LEU A 218 5.13 -8.85 19.13
N GLY A 219 4.79 -10.04 19.61
CA GLY A 219 5.57 -10.73 20.62
C GLY A 219 6.95 -11.13 20.16
N VAL A 220 7.07 -11.64 18.93
CA VAL A 220 8.39 -11.90 18.34
C VAL A 220 9.18 -10.60 18.17
N VAL A 221 8.56 -9.53 17.66
CA VAL A 221 9.24 -8.23 17.52
C VAL A 221 9.74 -7.72 18.87
N LEU A 222 8.95 -7.86 19.94
CA LEU A 222 9.35 -7.51 21.31
C LEU A 222 10.51 -8.37 21.83
N ASP A 223 10.38 -9.70 21.75
CA ASP A 223 11.39 -10.66 22.21
C ASP A 223 12.74 -10.39 21.54
N GLU A 224 12.74 -10.19 20.22
CA GLU A 224 13.96 -9.90 19.46
C GLU A 224 14.50 -8.51 19.78
N SER A 225 13.63 -7.51 19.91
CA SER A 225 14.07 -6.15 20.25
C SER A 225 14.87 -6.11 21.56
N CYS A 226 14.66 -7.07 22.47
CA CYS A 226 15.37 -7.16 23.74
C CYS A 226 16.65 -8.03 23.68
N CYS A 227 16.79 -8.94 22.71
CA CYS A 227 17.81 -9.99 22.75
C CYS A 227 18.70 -10.10 21.50
N GLU A 228 18.15 -9.89 20.30
CA GLU A 228 18.85 -10.08 19.01
C GLU A 228 18.38 -8.99 18.03
N MET A 229 19.31 -8.16 17.55
CA MET A 229 19.01 -7.09 16.60
C MET A 229 18.38 -7.71 15.34
N ILE A 230 17.07 -7.53 15.12
CA ILE A 230 16.49 -7.89 13.82
C ILE A 230 16.97 -6.84 12.81
N GLU A 231 18.09 -7.13 12.18
CA GLU A 231 18.52 -6.46 10.95
C GLU A 231 17.52 -6.83 9.85
N VAL A 232 16.53 -5.96 9.66
CA VAL A 232 15.61 -6.04 8.52
C VAL A 232 15.83 -4.76 7.74
N GLU A 233 16.41 -4.87 6.55
CA GLU A 233 16.41 -3.75 5.63
C GLU A 233 14.97 -3.36 5.26
N PRO A 234 14.70 -2.11 4.82
CA PRO A 234 13.37 -1.59 4.54
C PRO A 234 12.47 -2.41 3.58
N ASN A 235 12.99 -3.47 2.95
CA ASN A 235 12.30 -4.34 2.00
C ASN A 235 12.44 -5.84 2.32
N GLU A 236 12.97 -6.22 3.48
CA GLU A 236 13.26 -7.62 3.83
C GLU A 236 12.22 -8.24 4.77
N TYR A 237 10.97 -7.79 4.71
CA TYR A 237 9.90 -8.29 5.59
C TYR A 237 9.61 -9.78 5.42
N GLY A 238 10.02 -10.38 4.30
CA GLY A 238 10.06 -11.84 4.14
C GLY A 238 10.95 -12.53 5.18
N LYS A 239 12.10 -11.92 5.54
CA LYS A 239 12.97 -12.42 6.62
C LYS A 239 12.28 -12.30 7.98
N LEU A 240 11.65 -11.16 8.26
CA LEU A 240 10.90 -10.98 9.51
C LEU A 240 9.75 -11.99 9.62
N ALA A 241 9.03 -12.24 8.53
CA ALA A 241 7.99 -13.26 8.49
C ALA A 241 8.55 -14.67 8.74
N GLU A 242 9.73 -14.98 8.22
CA GLU A 242 10.42 -16.24 8.46
C GLU A 242 10.83 -16.40 9.94
N ILE A 243 11.36 -15.35 10.57
CA ILE A 243 11.71 -15.33 11.99
C ILE A 243 10.47 -15.55 12.85
N CYS A 244 9.41 -14.78 12.60
CA CYS A 244 8.12 -14.93 13.27
C CYS A 244 7.58 -16.37 13.17
N TYR A 245 7.58 -16.94 11.96
CA TYR A 245 7.13 -18.31 11.75
C TYR A 245 7.99 -19.33 12.50
N LYS A 246 9.32 -19.18 12.47
CA LYS A 246 10.23 -20.12 13.15
C LYS A 246 10.04 -20.11 14.66
N LYS A 247 9.93 -18.93 15.28
CA LYS A 247 9.81 -18.80 16.75
C LYS A 247 8.44 -19.23 17.28
N ARG A 248 7.37 -19.03 16.49
CA ARG A 248 5.98 -19.33 16.89
C ARG A 248 5.31 -20.37 15.99
N LYS A 249 6.09 -21.36 15.54
CA LYS A 249 5.66 -22.33 14.51
C LYS A 249 4.41 -23.10 14.90
N ALA A 250 4.33 -23.58 16.14
CA ALA A 250 3.20 -24.37 16.61
C ALA A 250 1.92 -23.54 16.65
N GLU A 251 2.01 -22.32 17.18
CA GLU A 251 0.92 -21.37 17.31
C GLU A 251 0.37 -20.96 15.94
N PHE A 252 1.26 -20.63 14.98
CA PHE A 252 0.84 -20.30 13.62
C PHE A 252 0.26 -21.49 12.87
N ASN A 253 0.81 -22.69 13.02
CA ASN A 253 0.25 -23.89 12.38
C ASN A 253 -1.15 -24.22 12.93
N ASN A 254 -1.39 -24.00 14.22
CA ASN A 254 -2.70 -24.16 14.82
C ASN A 254 -3.69 -23.11 14.28
N LEU A 255 -3.26 -21.84 14.24
CA LEU A 255 -4.09 -20.73 13.76
C LEU A 255 -4.47 -20.88 12.28
N TYR A 256 -3.55 -21.40 11.46
CA TYR A 256 -3.73 -21.57 10.01
C TYR A 256 -3.78 -23.06 9.62
N THR A 257 -4.58 -23.82 10.37
CA THR A 257 -4.77 -25.25 10.13
C THR A 257 -5.09 -25.54 8.65
N GLY A 258 -4.36 -26.48 8.05
CA GLY A 258 -4.53 -26.90 6.66
C GLY A 258 -3.75 -26.10 5.62
N LYS A 259 -3.07 -25.01 6.01
CA LYS A 259 -2.19 -24.25 5.10
C LYS A 259 -0.77 -24.80 5.08
N LYS A 260 -0.11 -24.66 3.92
CA LYS A 260 1.31 -25.03 3.80
C LYS A 260 2.20 -23.98 4.45
N GLU A 261 3.38 -24.37 4.94
CA GLU A 261 4.36 -23.45 5.55
C GLU A 261 4.63 -22.22 4.69
N LYS A 262 4.83 -22.39 3.37
CA LYS A 262 5.06 -21.27 2.46
C LYS A 262 3.89 -20.28 2.44
N GLU A 263 2.65 -20.76 2.50
CA GLU A 263 1.46 -19.90 2.52
C GLU A 263 1.33 -19.16 3.84
N ILE A 264 1.65 -19.81 4.96
CA ILE A 264 1.65 -19.18 6.28
C ILE A 264 2.67 -18.04 6.34
N LYS A 265 3.89 -18.26 5.86
CA LYS A 265 4.92 -17.20 5.81
C LYS A 265 4.48 -16.00 4.97
N VAL A 266 3.82 -16.24 3.84
CA VAL A 266 3.24 -15.15 3.03
C VAL A 266 2.17 -14.40 3.83
N ILE A 267 1.26 -15.10 4.52
CA ILE A 267 0.24 -14.45 5.35
C ILE A 267 0.88 -13.61 6.47
N ILE A 268 1.92 -14.11 7.13
CA ILE A 268 2.63 -13.37 8.18
C ILE A 268 3.28 -12.10 7.60
N MET A 269 3.92 -12.20 6.44
CA MET A 269 4.51 -11.05 5.75
C MET A 269 3.45 -9.99 5.42
N GLN A 270 2.28 -10.41 4.94
CA GLN A 270 1.14 -9.52 4.68
C GLN A 270 0.64 -8.86 5.96
N ASP A 271 0.58 -9.61 7.06
CA ASP A 271 0.19 -9.08 8.37
C ASP A 271 1.21 -8.07 8.92
N ILE A 272 2.51 -8.27 8.66
CA ILE A 272 3.57 -7.28 8.97
C ILE A 272 3.36 -5.99 8.18
N TYR A 273 3.07 -6.07 6.87
CA TYR A 273 2.76 -4.88 6.07
C TYR A 273 1.60 -4.08 6.65
N LEU A 274 0.53 -4.76 7.07
CA LEU A 274 -0.61 -4.10 7.71
C LEU A 274 -0.23 -3.43 9.03
N LEU A 275 0.64 -4.04 9.84
CA LEU A 275 1.12 -3.44 11.09
C LEU A 275 2.00 -2.20 10.85
N LEU A 276 2.74 -2.15 9.74
CA LEU A 276 3.50 -0.96 9.31
C LEU A 276 2.55 0.16 8.86
N GLU A 277 1.53 -0.16 8.05
CA GLU A 277 0.51 0.81 7.64
C GLU A 277 -0.25 1.40 8.83
N ALA A 278 -0.58 0.54 9.82
CA ALA A 278 -1.27 0.95 11.04
C ALA A 278 -0.38 1.75 12.03
N ASN A 279 0.86 2.04 11.66
CA ASN A 279 1.86 2.72 12.50
C ASN A 279 1.99 2.03 13.88
N ILE A 280 1.97 0.69 13.87
CA ILE A 280 2.20 -0.15 15.04
C ILE A 280 3.66 -0.60 15.03
N LEU A 281 4.13 -1.06 13.87
CA LEU A 281 5.55 -1.27 13.60
C LEU A 281 6.10 -0.04 12.89
N TYR A 282 7.36 0.29 13.16
CA TYR A 282 8.13 1.24 12.38
C TYR A 282 9.56 0.75 12.20
N LEU A 283 10.22 1.29 11.17
CA LEU A 283 11.64 1.10 10.94
C LEU A 283 12.40 2.26 11.59
N GLY A 284 13.14 1.99 12.66
CA GLY A 284 14.09 2.92 13.25
C GLY A 284 15.48 2.69 12.64
N TYR A 285 16.27 3.74 12.48
CA TYR A 285 17.68 3.63 12.10
C TYR A 285 18.55 3.92 13.32
N MET A 286 19.55 3.08 13.57
CA MET A 286 20.66 3.46 14.44
C MET A 286 21.69 4.20 13.60
N TYR A 287 22.14 5.33 14.11
CA TYR A 287 23.15 6.17 13.48
C TYR A 287 24.50 5.98 14.20
N ASP A 288 25.62 6.04 13.47
CA ASP A 288 26.94 6.08 14.10
C ASP A 288 27.20 7.47 14.70
N SER A 289 28.37 7.65 15.30
CA SER A 289 28.80 8.95 15.83
C SER A 289 28.98 10.06 14.78
N ARG A 290 28.63 9.80 13.51
CA ARG A 290 28.71 10.74 12.37
C ARG A 290 27.36 10.87 11.67
N ASP A 291 26.27 10.49 12.34
CA ASP A 291 24.92 10.49 11.80
C ASP A 291 24.74 9.69 10.51
N VAL A 292 25.56 8.65 10.32
CA VAL A 292 25.41 7.71 9.21
C VAL A 292 24.52 6.56 9.67
N PRO A 293 23.42 6.23 8.97
CA PRO A 293 22.60 5.08 9.34
C PRO A 293 23.43 3.80 9.20
N VAL A 294 23.67 3.14 10.33
CA VAL A 294 24.49 1.93 10.44
C VAL A 294 23.62 0.68 10.37
N MET A 295 22.38 0.77 10.86
CA MET A 295 21.49 -0.38 10.97
C MET A 295 20.02 0.03 10.97
N GLY A 296 19.20 -0.64 10.14
CA GLY A 296 17.74 -0.55 10.20
C GLY A 296 17.18 -1.59 11.17
N ARG A 297 16.27 -1.17 12.06
CA ARG A 297 15.61 -2.00 13.06
C ARG A 297 14.10 -1.88 12.90
N THR A 298 13.40 -3.00 12.79
CA THR A 298 11.93 -2.99 12.97
C THR A 298 11.61 -3.03 14.46
N THR A 299 10.85 -2.06 14.95
CA THR A 299 10.41 -2.02 16.36
C THR A 299 8.97 -1.49 16.48
N LEU A 300 8.45 -1.45 17.71
CA LEU A 300 7.09 -0.98 18.01
C LEU A 300 7.09 0.52 18.24
N THR A 301 6.08 1.21 17.72
CA THR A 301 5.89 2.63 18.01
C THR A 301 5.62 2.87 19.51
N PRO A 302 5.95 4.05 20.06
CA PRO A 302 5.68 4.38 21.47
C PRO A 302 4.22 4.17 21.86
N PHE A 303 3.30 4.49 20.94
CA PHE A 303 1.88 4.22 21.10
C PHE A 303 1.60 2.71 21.24
N ALA A 304 2.16 1.88 20.36
CA ALA A 304 1.92 0.44 20.39
C ALA A 304 2.42 -0.18 21.69
N ILE A 305 3.59 0.27 22.17
CA ILE A 305 4.15 -0.15 23.46
C ILE A 305 3.21 0.23 24.61
N HIS A 306 2.74 1.48 24.65
CA HIS A 306 1.81 1.94 25.68
C HIS A 306 0.50 1.15 25.66
N ALA A 307 -0.10 0.97 24.48
CA ALA A 307 -1.36 0.24 24.32
C ALA A 307 -1.22 -1.25 24.69
N ILE A 308 -0.08 -1.87 24.36
CA ILE A 308 0.26 -3.21 24.82
C ILE A 308 0.38 -3.20 26.35
N ASN A 309 1.15 -2.28 26.94
CA ASN A 309 1.28 -2.21 28.39
C ASN A 309 -0.06 -2.05 29.09
N GLU A 310 -0.94 -1.16 28.66
CA GLU A 310 -2.24 -0.98 29.30
C GLU A 310 -3.17 -2.20 29.17
N LYS A 311 -3.17 -2.85 28.00
CA LYS A 311 -4.13 -3.93 27.70
C LYS A 311 -3.64 -5.32 28.10
N TRP A 312 -2.32 -5.52 28.06
CA TRP A 312 -1.69 -6.83 28.10
C TRP A 312 -0.93 -7.09 29.41
N SER A 313 -0.55 -6.05 30.16
CA SER A 313 0.10 -6.18 31.49
C SER A 313 -0.76 -6.92 32.52
N SER A 314 -2.08 -6.82 32.43
CA SER A 314 -3.03 -7.45 33.36
C SER A 314 -3.44 -8.88 32.98
N SER A 315 -2.92 -9.42 31.87
CA SER A 315 -3.31 -10.73 31.35
C SER A 315 -2.22 -11.75 31.67
N SER A 316 -2.50 -12.71 32.54
CA SER A 316 -1.55 -13.78 32.95
C SER A 316 -1.03 -14.64 31.78
N ASP A 317 -1.73 -14.61 30.65
CA ASP A 317 -1.37 -15.34 29.44
C ASP A 317 -0.18 -14.69 28.71
N ILE A 318 0.07 -13.40 28.94
CA ILE A 318 1.07 -12.64 28.20
C ILE A 318 2.46 -12.73 28.83
N CYS A 319 2.58 -12.88 30.15
CA CYS A 319 3.86 -13.26 30.78
C CYS A 319 4.28 -14.71 30.44
N ARG A 320 3.36 -15.53 29.90
CA ARG A 320 3.66 -16.87 29.37
C ARG A 320 3.94 -16.85 27.87
N GLU A 321 3.24 -16.01 27.12
CA GLU A 321 3.38 -15.90 25.66
C GLU A 321 4.53 -14.99 25.23
N LEU A 322 4.79 -13.88 25.92
CA LEU A 322 5.97 -13.03 25.77
C LEU A 322 7.01 -13.47 26.80
N VAL A 323 8.27 -13.65 26.43
CA VAL A 323 9.34 -13.95 27.41
C VAL A 323 9.75 -12.64 28.10
N ILE A 324 8.79 -11.88 28.58
CA ILE A 324 8.98 -10.63 29.32
C ILE A 324 9.01 -11.03 30.78
N LYS A 325 10.21 -10.98 31.38
CA LYS A 325 10.43 -11.47 32.74
C LYS A 325 9.82 -10.54 33.80
N SER A 326 9.45 -9.31 33.45
CA SER A 326 8.73 -8.35 34.31
C SER A 326 8.23 -7.11 33.54
N GLU A 327 7.26 -6.37 34.10
CA GLU A 327 6.90 -4.99 33.68
C GLU A 327 8.14 -4.07 33.56
N GLY A 328 9.16 -4.32 34.39
CA GLY A 328 10.43 -3.60 34.38
C GLY A 328 11.25 -3.82 33.10
N ASP A 329 11.13 -4.96 32.43
CA ASP A 329 11.85 -5.23 31.18
C ASP A 329 11.22 -4.47 29.99
N ILE A 330 9.89 -4.30 29.99
CA ILE A 330 9.24 -3.44 28.98
C ILE A 330 9.59 -1.98 29.21
N TYR A 331 9.61 -1.54 30.47
CA TYR A 331 10.03 -0.18 30.82
C TYR A 331 11.52 0.06 30.54
N ALA A 332 12.37 -0.94 30.72
CA ALA A 332 13.79 -0.88 30.36
C ALA A 332 13.96 -0.80 28.84
N THR A 333 13.19 -1.57 28.07
CA THR A 333 13.17 -1.49 26.60
C THR A 333 12.60 -0.15 26.12
N PHE A 334 11.56 0.37 26.77
CA PHE A 334 10.99 1.70 26.49
C PHE A 334 11.98 2.82 26.78
N ASN A 335 12.63 2.79 27.95
CA ASN A 335 13.67 3.76 28.33
C ASN A 335 14.92 3.61 27.47
N TYR A 336 15.28 2.40 27.03
CA TYR A 336 16.39 2.17 26.11
C TYR A 336 16.10 2.73 24.72
N ILE A 337 14.89 2.48 24.18
CA ILE A 337 14.45 3.02 22.88
C ILE A 337 14.33 4.55 22.95
N GLN A 338 13.71 5.10 23.99
CA GLN A 338 13.64 6.55 24.19
C GLN A 338 15.01 7.20 24.40
N ASN A 339 15.93 6.56 25.15
CA ASN A 339 17.29 7.07 25.33
C ASN A 339 18.11 6.99 24.05
N ILE A 340 17.88 6.00 23.16
CA ILE A 340 18.52 6.01 21.84
C ILE A 340 17.98 7.16 21.00
N GLU A 341 16.66 7.36 20.94
CA GLU A 341 16.08 8.47 20.15
C GLU A 341 16.45 9.85 20.72
N THR A 342 16.54 10.02 22.04
CA THR A 342 16.93 11.31 22.66
C THR A 342 18.44 11.57 22.64
N ASN A 343 19.30 10.55 22.72
CA ASN A 343 20.75 10.75 22.63
C ASN A 343 21.29 10.81 21.19
N TYR A 344 20.51 10.39 20.18
CA TYR A 344 20.91 10.46 18.77
C TYR A 344 20.09 11.43 17.91
N CYS A 345 18.92 11.90 18.38
CA CYS A 345 18.18 13.02 17.75
C CYS A 345 18.29 14.32 18.56
N GLY A 346 19.13 14.35 19.59
CA GLY A 346 19.19 15.41 20.59
C GLY A 346 20.54 16.10 20.66
N GLU A 347 20.96 16.74 19.58
CA GLU A 347 21.86 17.92 19.56
C GLU A 347 22.04 18.35 18.09
N ASP A 348 21.15 19.21 17.57
CA ASP A 348 21.50 20.29 16.59
C ASP A 348 20.32 20.92 15.80
N TRP A 349 19.07 20.50 15.95
CA TRP A 349 17.95 21.16 15.23
C TRP A 349 17.47 22.50 15.83
N ARG A 350 18.23 23.12 16.75
CA ARG A 350 17.88 24.41 17.39
C ARG A 350 18.96 25.49 17.36
N ALA A 351 20.04 25.31 16.61
CA ALA A 351 21.03 26.37 16.40
C ALA A 351 21.17 26.62 14.90
N ASP A 352 20.24 27.39 14.33
CA ASP A 352 20.44 28.29 13.19
C ASP A 352 19.08 28.88 12.81
N ALA A 353 18.60 29.74 13.69
CA ALA A 353 17.57 30.73 13.43
C ALA A 353 17.98 32.02 14.14
N ASP A 354 19.00 32.67 13.59
CA ASP A 354 19.21 34.12 13.66
C ASP A 354 19.70 34.61 12.28
#